data_AF-H2ASZ6-F1
#
_entry.id   AF-H2ASZ6-F1
#
_cell.length_a   1.000
_cell.length_b   1.000
_cell.length_c   1.000
_cell.angle_alpha   90.00
_cell.angle_beta   90.00
_cell.angle_gamma   90.00
#
_symmetry.space_group_name_H-M   'P 1'
#
loop_
_entity.id
_entity.type
_entity.pdbx_description
1 polymer ?
#
loop_
_entity_poly.entity_id
_entity_poly.type
_entity_poly.pdbx_seq_one_letter_code
_entity_poly.pdbx_strand_id
1 'polypeptide(L)'
;MKEFRSFGSAEQSLLSKSHKQQSYNEIYAEPENFLEIEVTNPITHHTNNGEYTNETFTDYEIICKTNLPNFKLKYSKVRRRYSDFEFFKKCLLKEMNLLGNSSYNSSRINIPHLPGKIFLSNRFNNEVIEERRQGLNKWLNSVATHPLLQSSSHILVRFIQNEKFIG
;
A
#
# COMPACT_ATOMS: atom_id res chain seq x y z
N MET A 1 -6.16 59.99 42.22
CA MET A 1 -5.18 58.89 42.35
C MET A 1 -5.91 57.60 42.05
N LYS A 2 -5.63 56.92 40.94
CA LYS A 2 -6.36 55.70 40.52
C LYS A 2 -5.62 54.48 41.07
N GLU A 3 -6.33 53.68 41.87
CA GLU A 3 -5.89 52.40 42.44
C GLU A 3 -5.57 51.38 41.35
N PHE A 4 -4.39 50.76 41.43
CA PHE A 4 -3.97 49.64 40.59
C PHE A 4 -4.55 48.33 41.18
N ARG A 5 -5.41 47.64 40.44
CA ARG A 5 -5.82 46.26 40.75
C ARG A 5 -4.91 45.29 40.02
N SER A 6 -4.15 44.50 40.79
CA SER A 6 -3.36 43.37 40.32
C SER A 6 -4.29 42.26 39.80
N PHE A 7 -4.09 41.83 38.54
CA PHE A 7 -4.73 40.64 37.98
C PHE A 7 -3.80 39.44 38.17
N GLY A 8 -3.84 38.83 39.36
CA GLY A 8 -3.26 37.50 39.58
C GLY A 8 -4.38 36.48 39.72
N SER A 9 -4.68 35.70 38.67
CA SER A 9 -5.46 34.45 38.74
C SER A 9 -5.73 33.79 37.37
N ALA A 10 -4.74 33.76 36.46
CA ALA A 10 -4.86 33.02 35.20
C ALA A 10 -3.89 31.82 35.07
N GLU A 11 -3.18 31.43 36.14
CA GLU A 11 -2.22 30.31 36.08
C GLU A 11 -2.70 29.02 36.76
N GLN A 12 -3.86 29.01 37.42
CA GLN A 12 -4.28 27.84 38.21
C GLN A 12 -5.11 26.79 37.44
N SER A 13 -5.43 26.98 36.15
CA SER A 13 -6.25 25.99 35.41
C SER A 13 -5.46 25.02 34.52
N LEU A 14 -4.14 25.13 34.41
CA LEU A 14 -3.32 24.22 33.58
C LEU A 14 -2.80 22.98 34.32
N LEU A 15 -2.98 22.89 35.64
CA LEU A 15 -2.46 21.80 36.47
C LEU A 15 -3.58 20.85 36.95
N SER A 16 -4.31 20.25 36.01
CA SER A 16 -5.03 19.00 36.31
C SER A 16 -5.08 18.05 35.11
N LYS A 17 -3.98 17.94 34.36
CA LYS A 17 -3.77 16.73 33.56
C LYS A 17 -3.27 15.64 34.50
N SER A 18 -4.21 14.82 34.97
CA SER A 18 -3.93 13.48 35.50
C SER A 18 -2.81 12.86 34.66
N HIS A 19 -1.67 12.58 35.28
CA HIS A 19 -0.58 11.82 34.67
C HIS A 19 -1.09 10.41 34.40
N LYS A 20 -1.84 10.20 33.31
CA LYS A 20 -1.85 8.91 32.65
C LYS A 20 -0.40 8.66 32.27
N GLN A 21 0.20 7.62 32.85
CA GLN A 21 1.51 7.14 32.43
C GLN A 21 1.44 6.96 30.91
N GLN A 22 2.05 7.88 30.16
CA GLN A 22 2.20 7.75 28.72
C GLN A 22 2.94 6.43 28.51
N SER A 23 2.34 5.54 27.74
CA SER A 23 2.94 4.25 27.45
C SER A 23 4.28 4.50 26.76
N TYR A 24 5.34 3.76 27.09
CA TYR A 24 6.63 3.88 26.38
C TYR A 24 6.45 3.77 24.85
N ASN A 25 5.43 3.03 24.40
CA ASN A 25 5.06 2.93 22.99
C ASN A 25 4.55 4.24 22.38
N GLU A 26 3.98 5.16 23.16
CA GLU A 26 3.55 6.49 22.68
C GLU A 26 4.72 7.47 22.60
N ILE A 27 5.72 7.35 23.49
CA ILE A 27 6.89 8.25 23.52
C ILE A 27 7.83 7.98 22.33
N TYR A 28 7.93 6.72 21.90
CA TYR A 28 8.75 6.30 20.76
C TYR A 28 7.92 5.93 19.51
N ALA A 29 6.63 6.28 19.46
CA ALA A 29 5.84 6.10 18.26
C ALA A 29 6.41 6.98 17.14
N GLU A 30 6.53 6.43 15.93
CA GLU A 30 6.87 7.23 14.76
C GLU A 30 5.82 8.33 14.56
N PRO A 31 6.24 9.60 14.49
CA PRO A 31 5.32 10.73 14.50
C PRO A 31 4.50 10.88 13.20
N GLU A 32 4.89 10.20 12.12
CA GLU A 32 4.26 10.33 10.80
C GLU A 32 3.78 8.98 10.23
N ASN A 33 2.67 9.03 9.50
CA ASN A 33 2.16 7.89 8.75
C ASN A 33 3.10 7.59 7.57
N PHE A 34 3.52 6.34 7.42
CA PHE A 34 4.39 5.88 6.34
C PHE A 34 3.84 4.61 5.68
N LEU A 35 4.21 4.43 4.42
CA LEU A 35 4.07 3.18 3.69
C LEU A 35 5.30 3.00 2.81
N GLU A 36 6.08 1.97 3.12
CA GLU A 36 7.21 1.51 2.32
C GLU A 36 6.82 0.21 1.63
N ILE A 37 7.02 0.13 0.33
CA ILE A 37 6.67 -1.06 -0.44
C ILE A 37 7.71 -1.36 -1.52
N GLU A 38 8.03 -2.63 -1.66
CA GLU A 38 8.99 -3.11 -2.65
C GLU A 38 8.48 -4.35 -3.37
N VAL A 39 8.69 -4.41 -4.68
CA VAL A 39 8.52 -5.61 -5.50
C VAL A 39 9.90 -6.20 -5.80
N THR A 40 10.18 -7.39 -5.28
CA THR A 40 11.50 -8.00 -5.29
C THR A 40 11.43 -9.52 -5.54
N ASN A 41 12.57 -10.19 -5.46
CA ASN A 41 12.72 -11.66 -5.43
C ASN A 41 11.83 -12.39 -6.46
N PRO A 42 12.07 -12.18 -7.77
CA PRO A 42 11.34 -12.91 -8.80
C PRO A 42 11.67 -14.40 -8.75
N ILE A 43 10.65 -15.26 -8.79
CA ILE A 43 10.82 -16.72 -8.83
C ILE A 43 10.01 -17.29 -9.99
N THR A 44 10.68 -18.08 -10.83
CA THR A 44 10.03 -18.85 -11.89
C THR A 44 9.74 -20.25 -11.38
N HIS A 45 8.47 -20.61 -11.38
CA HIS A 45 7.96 -21.91 -10.96
C HIS A 45 7.73 -22.78 -12.18
N HIS A 46 8.16 -24.03 -12.11
CA HIS A 46 7.88 -25.05 -13.11
C HIS A 46 6.97 -26.11 -12.47
N THR A 47 5.69 -26.10 -12.82
CA THR A 47 4.77 -27.15 -12.35
C THR A 47 4.75 -28.28 -13.36
N ASN A 48 4.96 -29.52 -12.89
CA ASN A 48 4.85 -30.74 -13.70
C ASN A 48 3.60 -31.48 -13.25
N ASN A 49 2.49 -31.32 -13.97
CA ASN A 49 1.20 -31.91 -13.58
C ASN A 49 0.96 -33.30 -14.21
N GLY A 50 2.02 -34.09 -14.35
CA GLY A 50 1.97 -35.52 -14.64
C GLY A 50 1.57 -35.95 -16.05
N GLU A 51 0.76 -35.19 -16.80
CA GLU A 51 0.26 -35.73 -18.08
C GLU A 51 -0.16 -34.72 -19.17
N TYR A 52 -0.46 -33.44 -18.88
CA TYR A 52 -1.00 -32.57 -19.95
C TYR A 52 -0.47 -31.13 -20.10
N THR A 53 0.12 -30.48 -19.09
CA THR A 53 0.78 -29.17 -19.30
C THR A 53 1.81 -28.88 -18.21
N ASN A 54 3.00 -28.42 -18.62
CA ASN A 54 3.94 -27.79 -17.70
C ASN A 54 3.57 -26.30 -17.58
N GLU A 55 2.78 -25.91 -16.58
CA GLU A 55 2.52 -24.49 -16.35
C GLU A 55 3.77 -23.87 -15.71
N THR A 56 4.51 -23.12 -16.52
CA THR A 56 5.60 -22.27 -16.03
C THR A 56 5.08 -20.85 -15.85
N PHE A 57 5.35 -20.25 -14.69
CA PHE A 57 4.99 -18.87 -14.40
C PHE A 57 6.05 -18.22 -13.50
N THR A 58 6.17 -16.90 -13.60
CA THR A 58 7.03 -16.11 -12.70
C THR A 58 6.14 -15.26 -11.80
N ASP A 59 6.41 -15.30 -10.51
CA ASP A 59 5.82 -14.41 -9.52
C ASP A 59 6.89 -13.54 -8.85
N TYR A 60 6.42 -12.47 -8.22
CA TYR A 60 7.24 -11.46 -7.57
C TYR A 60 6.84 -11.35 -6.11
N GLU A 61 7.82 -11.18 -5.24
CA GLU A 61 7.60 -10.90 -3.84
C GLU A 61 7.24 -9.44 -3.65
N ILE A 62 6.19 -9.18 -2.86
CA ILE A 62 5.82 -7.84 -2.42
C ILE A 62 6.05 -7.79 -0.92
N ILE A 63 6.91 -6.89 -0.49
CA ILE A 63 7.17 -6.59 0.92
C ILE A 63 6.61 -5.21 1.21
N CYS A 64 5.79 -5.09 2.25
CA CYS A 64 5.24 -3.81 2.68
C CYS A 64 5.45 -3.62 4.19
N LYS A 65 5.86 -2.41 4.58
CA LYS A 65 5.89 -1.92 5.96
C LYS A 65 5.06 -0.65 6.04
N THR A 66 4.18 -0.57 7.02
CA THR A 66 3.32 0.61 7.18
C THR A 66 2.76 0.71 8.59
N ASN A 67 2.47 1.92 9.03
CA ASN A 67 1.67 2.21 10.22
C ASN A 67 0.28 2.77 9.89
N LEU A 68 -0.12 2.76 8.60
CA LEU A 68 -1.40 3.30 8.17
C LEU A 68 -2.58 2.54 8.80
N PRO A 69 -3.60 3.24 9.31
CA PRO A 69 -4.70 2.64 10.08
C PRO A 69 -5.58 1.68 9.26
N ASN A 70 -5.61 1.82 7.94
CA ASN A 70 -6.38 0.94 7.05
C ASN A 70 -5.71 -0.43 6.82
N PHE A 71 -4.43 -0.58 7.19
CA PHE A 71 -3.67 -1.81 7.05
C PHE A 71 -3.75 -2.60 8.36
N LYS A 72 -4.15 -3.88 8.28
CA LYS A 72 -4.30 -4.74 9.48
C LYS A 72 -2.95 -5.21 10.01
N LEU A 73 -2.01 -5.44 9.10
CA LEU A 73 -0.64 -5.85 9.40
C LEU A 73 0.32 -4.67 9.23
N LYS A 74 1.23 -4.48 10.20
CA LYS A 74 2.33 -3.49 10.07
C LYS A 74 3.42 -3.93 9.09
N TYR A 75 3.54 -5.24 8.88
CA TYR A 75 4.44 -5.87 7.93
C TYR A 75 3.67 -6.95 7.17
N SER A 76 3.76 -6.94 5.84
CA SER A 76 3.23 -8.02 5.00
C SER A 76 4.22 -8.45 3.94
N LYS A 77 4.16 -9.74 3.61
CA LYS A 77 4.98 -10.39 2.60
C LYS A 77 4.10 -11.33 1.79
N VAL A 78 3.87 -11.01 0.53
CA VAL A 78 2.98 -11.78 -0.36
C VAL A 78 3.65 -12.00 -1.72
N ARG A 79 3.14 -12.95 -2.51
CA ARG A 79 3.63 -13.18 -3.88
C ARG A 79 2.54 -12.94 -4.91
N ARG A 80 2.89 -12.31 -6.03
CA ARG A 80 1.96 -11.94 -7.11
C ARG A 80 2.56 -12.22 -8.47
N ARG A 81 1.76 -12.81 -9.35
CA ARG A 81 2.07 -12.92 -10.79
C ARG A 81 1.78 -11.59 -11.47
N TYR A 82 2.38 -11.35 -12.64
CA TYR A 82 2.06 -10.18 -13.46
C TYR A 82 0.55 -10.07 -13.78
N SER A 83 -0.13 -11.20 -14.02
CA SER A 83 -1.58 -11.25 -14.23
C SER A 83 -2.38 -10.73 -13.03
N ASP A 84 -1.87 -10.92 -11.81
CA ASP A 84 -2.53 -10.43 -10.59
C ASP A 84 -2.45 -8.90 -10.52
N PHE A 85 -1.35 -8.30 -11.00
CA PHE A 85 -1.25 -6.85 -11.15
C PHE A 85 -2.22 -6.31 -12.21
N GLU A 86 -2.38 -7.01 -13.34
CA GLU A 86 -3.37 -6.63 -14.36
C GLU A 86 -4.80 -6.65 -13.78
N PHE A 87 -5.12 -7.70 -13.04
CA PHE A 87 -6.41 -7.82 -12.37
C PHE A 87 -6.59 -6.76 -11.27
N PHE A 88 -5.57 -6.54 -10.44
CA PHE A 88 -5.55 -5.50 -9.41
C PHE A 88 -5.84 -4.12 -9.99
N LYS A 89 -5.15 -3.74 -11.08
CA LYS A 89 -5.38 -2.46 -11.75
C LYS A 89 -6.84 -2.31 -12.21
N LYS A 90 -7.45 -3.37 -12.76
CA LYS A 90 -8.86 -3.35 -13.18
C LYS A 90 -9.81 -3.15 -11.99
N CYS A 91 -9.61 -3.89 -10.90
CA CYS A 91 -10.41 -3.74 -9.69
C CYS A 91 -10.26 -2.36 -9.06
N LEU A 92 -9.05 -1.84 -9.00
CA LEU A 92 -8.74 -0.53 -8.44
C LEU A 92 -9.41 0.59 -9.25
N LEU A 93 -9.32 0.55 -10.59
CA LEU A 93 -10.03 1.50 -11.46
C LEU A 93 -11.54 1.43 -11.25
N LYS A 94 -12.12 0.23 -11.11
CA LYS A 94 -13.55 0.05 -10.85
C LYS A 94 -13.95 0.66 -9.50
N GLU A 95 -13.18 0.42 -8.44
CA GLU A 95 -13.41 1.00 -7.11
C GLU A 95 -13.38 2.53 -7.17
N MET A 96 -12.38 3.12 -7.84
CA MET A 96 -12.25 4.57 -7.94
C MET A 96 -13.36 5.22 -8.75
N ASN A 97 -13.82 4.58 -9.84
CA ASN A 97 -14.97 5.06 -10.59
C ASN A 97 -16.26 5.03 -9.77
N LEU A 98 -16.45 4.02 -8.92
CA LEU A 98 -17.62 3.94 -8.03
C LEU A 98 -17.59 5.03 -6.95
N LEU A 99 -16.41 5.35 -6.40
CA LEU A 99 -16.26 6.42 -5.40
C LEU A 99 -16.39 7.82 -6.02
N GLY A 100 -15.84 8.04 -7.22
CA GLY A 100 -15.86 9.32 -7.93
C GLY A 100 -17.23 9.75 -8.50
N ASN A 101 -18.20 8.84 -8.56
CA ASN A 101 -19.59 9.16 -8.91
C ASN A 101 -20.40 9.68 -7.70
N SER A 102 -19.80 9.77 -6.52
CA SER A 102 -20.40 10.44 -5.36
C SER A 102 -20.26 11.95 -5.50
N SER A 103 -21.37 12.67 -5.30
CA SER A 103 -21.55 14.12 -5.50
C SER A 103 -20.54 15.05 -4.81
N TYR A 104 -19.60 14.52 -4.01
CA TYR A 104 -18.67 15.28 -3.18
C TYR A 104 -17.18 15.04 -3.47
N ASN A 105 -16.80 14.16 -4.42
CA ASN A 105 -15.37 13.92 -4.72
C ASN A 105 -15.09 13.67 -6.22
N SER A 106 -15.00 14.76 -7.00
CA SER A 106 -14.79 14.75 -8.47
C SER A 106 -13.32 14.53 -8.90
N SER A 107 -12.44 14.11 -8.00
CA SER A 107 -11.02 13.91 -8.31
C SER A 107 -10.81 12.56 -9.00
N ARG A 108 -10.65 12.56 -10.33
CA ARG A 108 -10.28 11.35 -11.07
C ARG A 108 -8.83 10.97 -10.77
N ILE A 109 -8.64 9.87 -10.06
CA ILE A 109 -7.32 9.28 -9.81
C ILE A 109 -6.80 8.67 -11.11
N ASN A 110 -5.66 9.16 -11.58
CA ASN A 110 -4.99 8.61 -12.76
C ASN A 110 -4.03 7.49 -12.33
N ILE A 111 -4.37 6.24 -12.67
CA ILE A 111 -3.54 5.07 -12.34
C ILE A 111 -2.57 4.80 -13.50
N PRO A 112 -1.24 4.82 -13.27
CA PRO A 112 -0.24 4.65 -14.32
C PRO A 112 -0.38 3.31 -15.07
N HIS A 113 0.21 3.22 -16.26
CA HIS A 113 0.26 1.97 -17.03
C HIS A 113 1.21 0.96 -16.38
N LEU A 114 0.80 -0.31 -16.36
CA LEU A 114 1.69 -1.40 -15.96
C LEU A 114 2.84 -1.53 -16.99
N PRO A 115 4.01 -2.05 -16.59
CA PRO A 115 5.06 -2.38 -17.55
C PRO A 115 4.50 -3.33 -18.62
N GLY A 116 5.02 -3.22 -19.85
CA GLY A 116 4.46 -3.88 -21.02
C GLY A 116 4.25 -5.39 -20.86
N LYS A 117 3.15 -5.90 -21.42
CA LYS A 117 2.91 -7.33 -21.52
C LYS A 117 3.89 -7.94 -22.53
N ILE A 118 4.54 -9.02 -22.14
CA ILE A 118 5.55 -9.70 -22.97
C ILE A 118 4.88 -10.92 -23.57
N PHE A 119 4.67 -10.87 -24.89
CA PHE A 119 3.90 -11.86 -25.64
C PHE A 119 4.77 -12.98 -26.26
N LEU A 120 6.09 -12.95 -26.06
CA LEU A 120 7.06 -13.82 -26.72
C LEU A 120 7.62 -14.91 -25.79
N SER A 121 8.21 -15.96 -26.38
CA SER A 121 8.90 -17.07 -25.71
C SER A 121 9.99 -16.62 -24.73
N ASN A 122 10.52 -15.41 -24.90
CA ASN A 122 11.55 -14.81 -24.05
C ASN A 122 11.02 -14.32 -22.68
N ARG A 123 9.77 -14.60 -22.31
CA ARG A 123 9.17 -14.12 -21.05
C ARG A 123 9.84 -14.63 -19.76
N PHE A 124 10.66 -15.68 -19.87
CA PHE A 124 11.37 -16.29 -18.74
C PHE A 124 12.88 -15.98 -18.73
N ASN A 125 13.33 -15.12 -19.63
CA ASN A 125 14.70 -14.63 -19.62
C ASN A 125 14.91 -13.69 -18.40
N ASN A 126 16.11 -13.76 -17.80
CA ASN A 126 16.42 -13.04 -16.57
C ASN A 126 16.38 -11.51 -16.74
N GLU A 127 16.88 -10.98 -17.86
CA GLU A 127 16.83 -9.55 -18.17
C GLU A 127 15.37 -9.06 -18.28
N VAL A 128 14.53 -9.85 -18.94
CA VAL A 128 13.09 -9.60 -19.07
C VAL A 128 12.38 -9.63 -17.70
N ILE A 129 12.71 -10.61 -16.88
CA ILE A 129 12.13 -10.76 -15.53
C ILE A 129 12.53 -9.57 -14.66
N GLU A 130 13.78 -9.13 -14.72
CA GLU A 130 14.30 -8.01 -13.93
C GLU A 130 13.73 -6.67 -14.40
N GLU A 131 13.66 -6.41 -15.71
CA GLU A 131 13.02 -5.22 -16.27
C GLU A 131 11.56 -5.13 -15.80
N ARG A 132 10.83 -6.25 -15.88
CA ARG A 132 9.46 -6.32 -15.38
C ARG A 132 9.39 -6.07 -13.87
N ARG A 133 10.28 -6.68 -13.07
CA ARG A 133 10.32 -6.47 -11.62
C ARG A 133 10.52 -4.98 -11.29
N GLN A 134 11.46 -4.30 -11.95
CA GLN A 134 11.69 -2.86 -11.77
C GLN A 134 10.46 -2.03 -12.15
N GLY A 135 9.83 -2.35 -13.29
CA GLY A 135 8.60 -1.68 -13.73
C GLY A 135 7.44 -1.87 -12.75
N LEU A 136 7.25 -3.10 -12.23
CA LEU A 136 6.23 -3.41 -11.22
C LEU A 136 6.53 -2.70 -9.89
N ASN A 137 7.80 -2.64 -9.47
CA ASN A 137 8.22 -1.94 -8.27
C ASN A 137 7.89 -0.45 -8.35
N LYS A 138 8.27 0.21 -9.44
CA LYS A 138 7.99 1.63 -9.69
C LYS A 138 6.48 1.90 -9.75
N TRP A 139 5.75 1.04 -10.46
CA TRP A 139 4.30 1.16 -10.61
C TRP A 139 3.59 1.03 -9.25
N LEU A 140 3.93 -0.01 -8.47
CA LEU A 140 3.28 -0.27 -7.19
C LEU A 140 3.60 0.82 -6.17
N ASN A 141 4.84 1.33 -6.13
CA ASN A 141 5.19 2.48 -5.32
C ASN A 141 4.33 3.69 -5.66
N SER A 142 4.20 4.04 -6.95
CA SER A 142 3.36 5.17 -7.37
C SER A 142 1.88 5.03 -7.00
N VAL A 143 1.35 3.80 -6.97
CA VAL A 143 -0.05 3.53 -6.61
C VAL A 143 -0.23 3.52 -5.10
N ALA A 144 0.66 2.86 -4.36
CA ALA A 144 0.53 2.68 -2.92
C ALA A 144 0.86 3.94 -2.11
N THR A 145 1.62 4.89 -2.68
CA THR A 145 1.88 6.20 -2.04
C THR A 145 0.79 7.23 -2.31
N HIS A 146 -0.24 6.91 -3.11
CA HIS A 146 -1.31 7.85 -3.43
C HIS A 146 -2.25 8.05 -2.22
N PRO A 147 -2.40 9.29 -1.68
CA PRO A 147 -3.12 9.53 -0.42
C PRO A 147 -4.58 9.05 -0.42
N LEU A 148 -5.30 9.25 -1.52
CA LEU A 148 -6.69 8.77 -1.63
C LEU A 148 -6.78 7.24 -1.65
N LEU A 149 -5.80 6.55 -2.24
CA LEU A 149 -5.81 5.08 -2.30
C LEU A 149 -5.45 4.50 -0.93
N GLN A 150 -4.48 5.10 -0.24
CA GLN A 150 -4.13 4.73 1.13
C GLN A 150 -5.30 4.86 2.11
N SER A 151 -6.11 5.93 1.96
CA SER A 151 -7.21 6.24 2.87
C SER A 151 -8.53 5.53 2.55
N SER A 152 -8.76 5.09 1.30
CA SER A 152 -10.09 4.61 0.89
C SER A 152 -10.13 3.29 0.11
N SER A 153 -8.99 2.76 -0.37
CA SER A 153 -9.00 1.55 -1.20
C SER A 153 -8.86 0.28 -0.39
N HIS A 154 -9.94 -0.50 -0.28
CA HIS A 154 -9.88 -1.85 0.30
C HIS A 154 -9.19 -2.84 -0.65
N ILE A 155 -9.25 -2.58 -1.96
CA ILE A 155 -8.58 -3.38 -2.98
C ILE A 155 -7.06 -3.30 -2.87
N LEU A 156 -6.51 -2.10 -2.59
CA LEU A 156 -5.08 -1.90 -2.32
C LEU A 156 -4.62 -2.73 -1.11
N VAL A 157 -5.32 -2.60 0.01
CA VAL A 157 -4.98 -3.35 1.23
C VAL A 157 -5.04 -4.86 0.99
N ARG A 158 -6.08 -5.35 0.31
CA ARG A 158 -6.23 -6.76 -0.04
C ARG A 158 -5.10 -7.26 -0.92
N PHE A 159 -4.70 -6.48 -1.93
CA PHE A 159 -3.60 -6.83 -2.83
C PHE A 159 -2.26 -6.96 -2.10
N ILE A 160 -2.02 -6.12 -1.08
CA ILE A 160 -0.75 -6.07 -0.33
C ILE A 160 -0.70 -7.08 0.82
N GLN A 161 -1.83 -7.40 1.48
CA GLN A 161 -1.83 -8.18 2.73
C GLN A 161 -2.35 -9.61 2.61
N ASN A 162 -3.32 -9.89 1.72
CA ASN A 162 -3.92 -11.23 1.67
C ASN A 162 -2.94 -12.22 1.03
N GLU A 163 -2.90 -13.46 1.51
CA GLU A 163 -2.03 -14.49 0.92
C GLU A 163 -2.32 -14.68 -0.58
N LYS A 164 -3.60 -14.84 -0.92
CA LYS A 164 -4.09 -15.00 -2.29
C LYS A 164 -4.86 -13.78 -2.75
N PHE A 165 -4.58 -13.33 -3.97
CA PHE A 165 -5.34 -12.28 -4.64
C PHE A 165 -6.02 -12.86 -5.87
N ILE A 166 -7.22 -13.39 -5.65
CA ILE A 166 -8.03 -14.04 -6.69
C ILE A 166 -9.14 -13.08 -7.12
N GLY A 167 -9.48 -13.12 -8.41
CA GLY A 167 -10.64 -12.47 -8.98
C GLY A 167 -11.87 -13.34 -9.04
#